data_AF-A0A8T0AIA8-F1
#
_entry.id   AF-A0A8T0AIA8-F1
#
_cell.length_a   1.000
_cell.length_b   1.000
_cell.length_c   1.000
_cell.angle_alpha   90.00
_cell.angle_beta   90.00
_cell.angle_gamma   90.00
#
_symmetry.space_group_name_H-M   'P 1'
#
loop_
_entity.id
_entity.type
_entity.pdbx_description
1 polymer ?
#
loop_
_entity_poly.entity_id
_entity_poly.type
_entity_poly.pdbx_seq_one_letter_code
_entity_poly.pdbx_strand_id
1 'polypeptide(L)'
;MTFEELNGVYTSAERMDSVSKALEEVLTSALLQGWVTVGVYESAKSLNVDPDNVVLCVLATDDEDGKDVALQIHFTLIQAFCCENDINILRVNNTRRLAKILGKPGKQGGEQTDLHCILVTIPRASSWKNPALWKVHRFCHESRCMDQWVPVINLPER
;
A
#
# COMPACT_ATOMS: atom_id res chain seq x y z
N MET A 1 -32.84 -10.76 -4.91
CA MET A 1 -31.74 -9.99 -5.51
C MET A 1 -32.06 -9.79 -6.97
N THR A 2 -32.05 -8.54 -7.43
CA THR A 2 -32.38 -8.12 -8.80
C THR A 2 -31.14 -8.15 -9.69
N PHE A 3 -31.33 -8.35 -10.99
CA PHE A 3 -30.27 -8.54 -11.99
C PHE A 3 -29.26 -7.36 -12.06
N GLU A 4 -29.69 -6.16 -11.69
CA GLU A 4 -28.83 -4.96 -11.61
C GLU A 4 -27.80 -5.02 -10.47
N GLU A 5 -28.10 -5.72 -9.36
CA GLU A 5 -27.18 -5.90 -8.24
C GLU A 5 -26.03 -6.86 -8.61
N LEU A 6 -26.31 -7.89 -9.43
CA LEU A 6 -25.28 -8.82 -9.92
C LEU A 6 -24.25 -8.12 -10.81
N ASN A 7 -24.70 -7.21 -11.68
CA ASN A 7 -23.81 -6.50 -12.61
C ASN A 7 -22.94 -5.45 -11.89
N GLY A 8 -23.49 -4.80 -10.86
CA GLY A 8 -22.74 -3.91 -9.98
C GLY A 8 -21.63 -4.63 -9.20
N VAL A 9 -21.93 -5.82 -8.68
CA VAL A 9 -20.94 -6.66 -7.96
C VAL A 9 -19.85 -7.17 -8.90
N TYR A 10 -20.21 -7.64 -10.10
CA TYR A 10 -19.24 -8.14 -11.09
C TYR A 10 -18.26 -7.05 -11.53
N THR A 11 -18.78 -5.85 -11.82
CA THR A 11 -17.96 -4.69 -12.21
C THR A 11 -17.07 -4.20 -11.06
N SER A 12 -17.54 -4.31 -9.81
CA SER A 12 -16.74 -3.94 -8.64
C SER A 12 -15.57 -4.89 -8.39
N ALA A 13 -15.79 -6.20 -8.58
CA ALA A 13 -14.76 -7.22 -8.42
C ALA A 13 -13.67 -7.10 -9.49
N GLU A 14 -14.04 -6.90 -10.76
CA GLU A 14 -13.09 -6.64 -11.85
C GLU A 14 -12.31 -5.33 -11.62
N ARG A 15 -12.98 -4.29 -11.13
CA ARG A 15 -12.32 -3.04 -10.75
C ARG A 15 -11.27 -3.28 -9.65
N MET A 16 -11.62 -4.02 -8.60
CA MET A 16 -10.71 -4.32 -7.50
C MET A 16 -9.50 -5.16 -7.94
N ASP A 17 -9.70 -6.22 -8.73
CA ASP A 17 -8.58 -7.01 -9.31
C ASP A 17 -7.63 -6.12 -10.12
N SER A 18 -8.22 -5.20 -10.90
CA SER A 18 -7.46 -4.28 -11.72
C SER A 18 -6.69 -3.22 -10.91
N VAL A 19 -7.11 -2.90 -9.69
CA VAL A 19 -6.40 -2.03 -8.74
C VAL A 19 -5.30 -2.81 -8.03
N SER A 20 -5.56 -4.06 -7.63
CA SER A 20 -4.55 -4.96 -7.05
C SER A 20 -3.37 -5.16 -7.99
N LYS A 21 -3.63 -5.42 -9.28
CA LYS A 21 -2.57 -5.53 -10.31
C LYS A 21 -1.79 -4.23 -10.49
N ALA A 22 -2.49 -3.09 -10.46
CA ALA A 22 -1.84 -1.79 -10.56
C ALA A 22 -0.92 -1.51 -9.36
N LEU A 23 -1.34 -1.87 -8.15
CA LEU A 23 -0.50 -1.76 -6.96
C LEU A 23 0.76 -2.63 -7.08
N GLU A 24 0.63 -3.88 -7.53
CA GLU A 24 1.77 -4.77 -7.77
C GLU A 24 2.76 -4.19 -8.80
N GLU A 25 2.25 -3.63 -9.91
CA GLU A 25 3.07 -2.96 -10.92
C GLU A 25 3.79 -1.72 -10.37
N VAL A 26 3.10 -0.90 -9.56
CA VAL A 26 3.67 0.28 -8.90
C VAL A 26 4.81 -0.13 -7.99
N LEU A 27 4.59 -1.11 -7.11
CA LEU A 27 5.59 -1.57 -6.15
C LEU A 27 6.80 -2.19 -6.86
N THR A 28 6.57 -3.03 -7.88
CA THR A 28 7.65 -3.65 -8.66
C THR A 28 8.46 -2.59 -9.40
N SER A 29 7.80 -1.63 -10.04
CA SER A 29 8.46 -0.56 -10.79
C SER A 29 9.25 0.37 -9.88
N ALA A 30 8.67 0.77 -8.74
CA ALA A 30 9.35 1.59 -7.74
C ALA A 30 10.58 0.87 -7.17
N LEU A 31 10.45 -0.43 -6.90
CA LEU A 31 11.55 -1.25 -6.39
C LEU A 31 12.72 -1.29 -7.35
N LEU A 32 12.47 -1.46 -8.66
CA LEU A 32 13.51 -1.45 -9.69
C LEU A 32 14.23 -0.11 -9.79
N GLN A 33 13.57 1.00 -9.44
CA GLN A 33 14.16 2.34 -9.42
C GLN A 33 14.84 2.68 -8.08
N GLY A 34 14.73 1.82 -7.06
CA GLY A 34 15.22 2.11 -5.71
C GLY A 34 14.40 3.19 -4.99
N TRP A 35 13.13 3.36 -5.37
CA TRP A 35 12.21 4.39 -4.86
C TRP A 35 11.32 3.88 -3.74
N VAL A 36 11.74 2.82 -3.06
CA VAL A 36 10.95 2.14 -2.03
C VAL A 36 11.68 2.17 -0.71
N THR A 37 11.00 2.62 0.34
CA THR A 37 11.39 2.41 1.73
C THR A 37 10.55 1.27 2.29
N VAL A 38 11.16 0.30 2.97
CA VAL A 38 10.47 -0.88 3.51
C VAL A 38 10.80 -1.02 4.99
N GLY A 39 9.78 -1.18 5.81
CA GLY A 39 9.87 -1.23 7.27
C GLY A 39 9.14 -0.07 7.92
N VAL A 40 8.51 -0.30 9.07
CA VAL A 40 7.73 0.68 9.82
C VAL A 40 8.61 1.82 10.29
N TYR A 41 9.77 1.50 10.85
CA TYR A 41 10.68 2.49 11.41
C TYR A 41 11.34 3.34 10.32
N GLU A 42 11.82 2.70 9.26
CA GLU A 42 12.42 3.35 8.10
C GLU A 42 11.40 4.26 7.41
N SER A 43 10.15 3.79 7.26
CA SER A 43 9.07 4.58 6.70
C SER A 43 8.77 5.81 7.55
N ALA A 44 8.61 5.64 8.87
CA ALA A 44 8.39 6.76 9.78
C ALA A 44 9.53 7.78 9.73
N LYS A 45 10.78 7.31 9.64
CA LYS A 45 11.95 8.19 9.47
C LYS A 45 11.90 8.97 8.16
N SER A 46 11.60 8.32 7.04
CA SER A 46 11.50 8.97 5.73
C SER A 46 10.39 10.02 5.70
N LEU A 47 9.21 9.71 6.26
CA LEU A 47 8.09 10.64 6.40
C LEU A 47 8.47 11.88 7.22
N ASN A 48 9.26 11.71 8.28
CA ASN A 48 9.71 12.82 9.11
C ASN A 48 10.79 13.68 8.44
N VAL A 49 11.52 13.16 7.46
CA VAL A 49 12.62 13.87 6.79
C VAL A 49 12.14 14.65 5.55
N ASP A 50 11.37 14.00 4.67
CA ASP A 50 10.92 14.60 3.40
C ASP A 50 9.58 13.99 2.94
N PRO A 51 8.46 14.39 3.57
CA PRO A 51 7.14 13.86 3.23
C PRO A 51 6.68 14.29 1.84
N ASP A 52 7.17 15.42 1.32
CA ASP A 52 6.76 15.99 0.03
C ASP A 52 7.05 15.07 -1.16
N ASN A 53 8.06 14.20 -1.04
CA ASN A 53 8.42 13.27 -2.11
C ASN A 53 7.70 11.92 -1.98
N VAL A 54 6.99 11.66 -0.88
CA VAL A 54 6.27 10.40 -0.66
C VAL A 54 4.92 10.46 -1.35
N VAL A 55 4.68 9.51 -2.26
CA VAL A 55 3.45 9.51 -3.09
C VAL A 55 2.48 8.39 -2.76
N LEU A 56 2.94 7.37 -2.02
CA LEU A 56 2.12 6.24 -1.62
C LEU A 56 2.69 5.60 -0.36
N CYS A 57 1.82 5.31 0.61
CA CYS A 57 2.11 4.52 1.80
C CYS A 57 1.25 3.25 1.80
N VAL A 58 1.88 2.08 1.96
CA VAL A 58 1.22 0.78 2.00
C VAL A 58 1.48 0.15 3.37
N LEU A 59 0.42 -0.02 4.16
CA LEU A 59 0.48 -0.76 5.42
C LEU A 59 0.11 -2.22 5.17
N ALA A 60 0.93 -3.16 5.65
CA ALA A 60 0.68 -4.59 5.49
C ALA A 60 0.46 -5.25 6.85
N THR A 61 -0.67 -5.92 6.99
CA THR A 61 -1.05 -6.60 8.25
C THR A 61 -1.73 -7.92 7.92
N ASP A 62 -1.28 -8.99 8.55
CA ASP A 62 -2.01 -10.26 8.58
C ASP A 62 -2.80 -10.37 9.91
N ASP A 63 -3.63 -11.41 10.04
CA ASP A 63 -4.48 -11.61 11.24
C ASP A 63 -3.69 -11.73 12.55
N GLU A 64 -2.46 -12.27 12.49
CA GLU A 64 -1.59 -12.41 13.66
C GLU A 64 -1.01 -11.07 14.13
N ASP A 65 -0.85 -10.10 13.23
CA ASP A 65 -0.28 -8.78 13.52
C ASP A 65 -1.29 -7.87 14.27
N GLY A 66 -2.57 -8.24 14.28
CA GLY A 66 -3.60 -7.56 15.07
C GLY A 66 -3.40 -7.66 16.58
N LYS A 67 -2.57 -8.62 17.04
CA LYS A 67 -2.26 -8.83 18.46
C LYS A 67 -1.07 -7.98 18.94
N ASP A 68 -0.27 -7.44 18.03
CA ASP A 68 0.89 -6.61 18.36
C ASP A 68 0.47 -5.15 18.57
N VAL A 69 0.31 -4.76 19.84
CA VAL A 69 -0.09 -3.41 20.23
C VAL A 69 0.91 -2.36 19.74
N ALA A 70 2.22 -2.64 19.76
CA ALA A 70 3.24 -1.69 19.35
C ALA A 70 3.12 -1.42 17.85
N LEU A 71 2.94 -2.47 17.05
CA LEU A 71 2.71 -2.35 15.61
C LEU A 71 1.43 -1.55 15.30
N GLN A 72 0.33 -1.81 16.02
CA GLN A 72 -0.92 -1.06 15.83
C GLN A 72 -0.79 0.42 16.18
N ILE A 73 0.01 0.76 17.20
CA ILE A 73 0.33 2.16 17.53
C ILE A 73 1.09 2.80 16.36
N HIS A 74 2.11 2.14 15.81
CA HIS A 74 2.86 2.67 14.68
C HIS A 74 1.99 2.86 13.43
N PHE A 75 1.10 1.92 13.11
CA PHE A 75 0.15 2.08 12.01
C PHE A 75 -0.76 3.28 12.21
N THR A 76 -1.25 3.48 13.43
CA THR A 76 -2.10 4.63 13.76
C THR A 76 -1.35 5.95 13.57
N LEU A 77 -0.10 6.02 14.03
CA LEU A 77 0.75 7.22 13.89
C LEU A 77 1.07 7.52 12.42
N ILE A 78 1.48 6.51 11.65
CA ILE A 78 1.79 6.66 10.22
C ILE A 78 0.53 7.06 9.45
N GLN A 79 -0.62 6.44 9.75
CA GLN A 79 -1.89 6.80 9.13
C GLN A 79 -2.25 8.27 9.39
N ALA A 80 -2.20 8.72 10.65
CA ALA A 80 -2.49 10.11 11.00
C ALA A 80 -1.58 11.06 10.21
N PHE A 81 -0.28 10.80 10.21
CA PHE A 81 0.69 11.61 9.49
C PHE A 81 0.42 11.66 7.98
N CYS A 82 0.20 10.50 7.34
CA CYS A 82 -0.09 10.45 5.90
C CYS A 82 -1.40 11.17 5.56
N CYS A 83 -2.45 11.03 6.37
CA CYS A 83 -3.71 11.73 6.16
C CYS A 83 -3.57 13.25 6.29
N GLU A 84 -2.81 13.74 7.26
CA GLU A 84 -2.57 15.17 7.46
C GLU A 84 -1.76 15.81 6.33
N ASN A 85 -0.85 15.04 5.70
CA ASN A 85 0.01 15.50 4.62
C ASN A 85 -0.53 15.15 3.21
N ASP A 86 -1.78 14.71 3.09
CA ASP A 86 -2.42 14.26 1.83
C ASP A 86 -1.63 13.18 1.06
N ILE A 87 -0.89 12.35 1.79
CA ILE A 87 -0.19 11.19 1.24
C ILE A 87 -1.21 10.07 1.07
N ASN A 88 -1.32 9.54 -0.16
CA ASN A 88 -2.18 8.39 -0.42
C ASN A 88 -1.71 7.19 0.41
N ILE A 89 -2.59 6.68 1.28
CA ILE A 89 -2.32 5.55 2.15
C ILE A 89 -3.36 4.45 1.92
N LEU A 90 -2.94 3.19 1.97
CA LEU A 90 -3.82 2.03 1.86
C LEU A 90 -3.28 0.86 2.68
N ARG A 91 -4.14 -0.12 2.93
CA ARG A 91 -3.81 -1.36 3.64
C ARG A 91 -3.87 -2.57 2.72
N VAL A 92 -2.94 -3.50 2.89
CA VAL A 92 -2.94 -4.82 2.26
C VAL A 92 -2.94 -5.91 3.32
N ASN A 93 -3.63 -7.02 3.03
CA ASN A 93 -3.86 -8.11 3.99
C ASN A 93 -3.05 -9.39 3.70
N ASN A 94 -2.13 -9.35 2.75
CA ASN A 94 -1.35 -10.51 2.34
C ASN A 94 0.14 -10.16 2.33
N THR A 95 0.75 -10.15 3.52
CA THR A 95 2.17 -9.81 3.67
C THR A 95 3.06 -10.80 2.91
N ARG A 96 2.63 -12.06 2.75
CA ARG A 96 3.37 -13.09 2.00
C ARG A 96 3.46 -12.76 0.52
N ARG A 97 2.36 -12.32 -0.10
CA ARG A 97 2.36 -11.88 -1.49
C ARG A 97 3.21 -10.63 -1.66
N LEU A 98 3.10 -9.69 -0.71
CA LEU A 98 3.93 -8.49 -0.72
C LEU A 98 5.43 -8.81 -0.65
N ALA A 99 5.82 -9.79 0.17
CA ALA A 99 7.21 -10.26 0.23
C ALA A 99 7.71 -10.78 -1.13
N LYS A 100 6.87 -11.56 -1.84
CA LYS A 100 7.19 -12.05 -3.20
C LYS A 100 7.38 -10.89 -4.19
N ILE A 101 6.48 -9.91 -4.18
CA ILE A 101 6.56 -8.71 -5.04
C ILE A 101 7.86 -7.94 -4.76
N LEU A 102 8.23 -7.83 -3.48
CA LEU A 102 9.44 -7.12 -3.06
C LEU A 102 10.73 -7.95 -3.21
N GLY A 103 10.64 -9.19 -3.68
CA GLY A 103 11.79 -10.10 -3.79
C GLY A 103 12.47 -10.43 -2.46
N LYS A 104 11.77 -10.23 -1.33
CA LYS A 104 12.32 -10.45 0.02
C LYS A 104 11.90 -11.84 0.53
N PRO A 105 12.80 -12.58 1.22
CA PRO A 105 12.44 -13.86 1.80
C PRO A 105 11.39 -13.63 2.90
N GLY A 106 10.15 -14.03 2.65
CA GLY A 106 9.09 -14.01 3.65
C GLY A 106 9.39 -15.05 4.73
N LYS A 107 9.42 -14.64 6.00
CA LYS A 107 9.54 -15.45 7.25
C LYS A 107 10.12 -16.87 7.05
N GLN A 108 11.29 -17.00 6.43
CA GLN A 108 11.99 -18.27 6.27
C GLN A 108 13.48 -18.05 6.54
N GLY A 109 13.88 -18.32 7.79
CA GLY A 109 15.27 -18.48 8.19
C GLY A 109 16.12 -17.21 8.24
N GLY A 110 16.22 -16.59 9.42
CA GLY A 110 17.41 -15.83 9.82
C GLY A 110 17.23 -14.34 10.11
N GLU A 111 16.43 -13.62 9.33
CA GLU A 111 16.20 -12.18 9.57
C GLU A 111 14.76 -11.82 9.17
N GLN A 112 13.93 -11.46 10.14
CA GLN A 112 12.55 -11.06 9.89
C GLN A 112 12.57 -9.69 9.20
N THR A 113 12.45 -9.67 7.87
CA THR A 113 12.28 -8.39 7.18
C THR A 113 10.94 -7.79 7.60
N ASP A 114 10.97 -6.60 8.17
CA ASP A 114 9.78 -5.82 8.48
C ASP A 114 9.16 -5.36 7.15
N LEU A 115 8.04 -5.96 6.79
CA LEU A 115 7.27 -5.65 5.57
C LEU A 115 5.95 -4.95 5.90
N HIS A 116 5.79 -4.47 7.13
CA HIS A 116 4.52 -3.93 7.62
C HIS A 116 4.23 -2.51 7.11
N CYS A 117 5.24 -1.80 6.61
CA CYS A 117 5.07 -0.50 5.96
C CYS A 117 5.99 -0.37 4.76
N ILE A 118 5.45 0.13 3.65
CA ILE A 118 6.20 0.43 2.43
C ILE A 118 5.84 1.84 1.97
N LEU A 119 6.86 2.66 1.75
CA LEU A 119 6.70 3.97 1.11
C LEU A 119 7.25 3.94 -0.29
N VAL A 120 6.53 4.61 -1.20
CA VAL A 120 7.02 4.92 -2.53
C VAL A 120 7.36 6.41 -2.57
N THR A 121 8.62 6.72 -2.88
CA THR A 121 9.18 8.07 -2.87
C THR A 121 9.67 8.44 -4.27
N ILE A 122 9.13 9.50 -4.85
CA ILE A 122 9.53 9.98 -6.18
C ILE A 122 10.53 11.13 -6.02
N PRO A 123 11.77 11.02 -6.55
CA PRO A 123 12.69 12.14 -6.57
C PRO A 123 12.12 13.34 -7.33
N ARG A 124 12.26 14.56 -6.79
CA ARG A 124 11.72 15.81 -7.38
C ARG A 124 12.11 16.06 -8.84
N ALA A 125 13.27 15.57 -9.26
CA ALA A 125 13.78 15.72 -10.62
C ALA A 125 13.25 14.66 -11.61
N SER A 126 12.48 13.67 -11.13
CA SER A 126 12.00 12.56 -11.94
C SER A 126 10.58 12.78 -12.42
N SER A 127 10.33 12.51 -13.70
CA SER A 127 8.98 12.53 -14.27
C SER A 127 8.42 11.10 -14.33
N TRP A 128 8.21 10.47 -13.17
CA TRP A 128 7.68 9.11 -13.16
C TRP A 128 6.23 9.09 -13.66
N LYS A 129 6.06 8.63 -14.90
CA LYS A 129 4.75 8.48 -15.53
C LYS A 129 4.34 7.02 -15.47
N ASN A 130 3.84 6.59 -14.31
CA ASN A 130 3.28 5.26 -14.16
C ASN A 130 1.74 5.32 -14.19
N PRO A 131 1.07 4.81 -15.24
CA PRO A 131 -0.39 4.80 -15.30
C PRO A 131 -1.03 3.95 -14.19
N ALA A 132 -0.32 2.94 -13.68
CA ALA A 132 -0.75 2.14 -12.55
C ALA A 132 -0.78 2.98 -11.24
N LEU A 133 0.18 3.89 -11.06
CA LEU A 133 0.20 4.79 -9.89
C LEU A 133 -1.03 5.70 -9.86
N TRP A 134 -1.35 6.33 -11.01
CA TRP A 134 -2.57 7.12 -11.16
C TRP A 134 -3.82 6.32 -10.77
N LYS A 135 -3.88 5.05 -11.17
CA LYS A 135 -5.03 4.20 -10.88
C LYS A 135 -5.17 3.90 -9.39
N VAL A 136 -4.07 3.66 -8.70
CA VAL A 136 -4.04 3.49 -7.24
C VAL A 136 -4.42 4.80 -6.54
N HIS A 137 -3.88 5.95 -6.97
CA HIS A 137 -4.25 7.27 -6.44
C HIS A 137 -5.74 7.56 -6.61
N ARG A 138 -6.30 7.28 -7.79
CA ARG A 138 -7.74 7.43 -8.02
C ARG A 138 -8.56 6.54 -7.09
N PHE A 139 -8.15 5.30 -6.88
CA PHE A 139 -8.81 4.40 -5.94
C PHE A 139 -8.78 4.97 -4.51
N CYS A 140 -7.62 5.42 -4.02
CA CYS A 140 -7.52 6.08 -2.71
C CYS A 140 -8.41 7.32 -2.60
N HIS A 141 -8.47 8.14 -3.65
CA HIS A 141 -9.30 9.33 -3.70
C HIS A 141 -10.81 9.01 -3.68
N GLU A 142 -11.25 8.06 -4.52
CA GLU A 142 -12.64 7.59 -4.55
C GLU A 142 -13.05 6.99 -3.20
N SER A 143 -12.20 6.21 -2.56
CA SER A 143 -12.43 5.66 -1.22
C SER A 143 -12.55 6.75 -0.15
N ARG A 144 -11.72 7.79 -0.21
CA ARG A 144 -11.79 8.93 0.72
C ARG A 144 -13.11 9.68 0.61
N CYS A 145 -13.66 9.84 -0.59
CA CYS A 145 -14.99 10.42 -0.81
C CYS A 145 -16.13 9.58 -0.18
N MET A 146 -15.85 8.32 0.16
CA MET A 146 -16.76 7.38 0.83
C MET A 146 -16.41 7.18 2.31
N ASP A 147 -15.68 8.13 2.93
CA ASP A 147 -15.19 8.08 4.31
C ASP A 147 -14.25 6.89 4.63
N GLN A 148 -13.72 6.22 3.61
CA GLN A 148 -12.73 5.16 3.75
C GLN A 148 -11.31 5.74 3.59
N TRP A 149 -10.80 6.33 4.66
CA TRP A 149 -9.50 7.03 4.68
C TRP A 149 -8.29 6.12 4.41
N VAL A 150 -8.36 4.86 4.84
CA VAL A 150 -7.35 3.84 4.56
C VAL A 150 -8.05 2.65 3.89
N PRO A 151 -8.23 2.69 2.56
CA PRO A 151 -8.87 1.61 1.86
C PRO A 151 -8.02 0.33 1.90
N VAL A 152 -8.69 -0.81 1.82
CA VAL A 152 -8.06 -2.13 1.86
C VAL A 152 -8.01 -2.73 0.46
N ILE A 153 -6.84 -3.22 0.06
CA ILE A 153 -6.64 -3.97 -1.18
C ILE A 153 -6.21 -5.40 -0.82
N ASN A 154 -6.94 -6.36 -1.36
CA ASN A 154 -6.58 -7.77 -1.25
C ASN A 154 -5.64 -8.14 -2.39
N LEU A 155 -4.40 -8.50 -2.06
CA LEU A 155 -3.45 -9.00 -3.06
C LEU A 155 -3.74 -10.49 -3.34
N PRO A 156 -3.99 -10.89 -4.60
CA PRO A 156 -4.31 -12.28 -4.93
C PRO A 156 -3.10 -13.20 -4.70
N GLU A 157 -3.36 -14.47 -4.38
CA GLU A 157 -2.30 -15.45 -4.06
C GLU A 157 -1.50 -15.96 -5.28
N ARG A 158 -2.01 -15.71 -6.51
CA ARG A 158 -1.61 -16.34 -7.79
C ARG A 158 -0.13 -16.32 -8.13
#